data_AF-A0A0B1RU83-F1
#
_entry.id   AF-A0A0B1RU83-F1
#
_cell.length_a   1.000
_cell.length_b   1.000
_cell.length_c   1.000
_cell.angle_alpha   90.00
_cell.angle_beta   90.00
_cell.angle_gamma   90.00
#
_symmetry.space_group_name_H-M   'P 1'
#
loop_
_entity.id
_entity.type
_entity.pdbx_description
1 polymer ?
#
loop_
_entity_poly.entity_id
_entity_poly.type
_entity_poly.pdbx_seq_one_letter_code
_entity_poly.pdbx_strand_id
1 'polypeptide(L)'
;MNLNMDYLLEKIWEYLALVRVYTKKPGSAPDLGPEDGIILRAGCTVEHCCHALHRTLASQFRYAIVWGTSTKFSPQRVGIHHKLDHEDVIQIVKK
;
A
#
# COMPACT_ATOMS: atom_id res chain seq x y z
N MET A 1 -19.72 27.75 15.32
CA MET A 1 -19.34 27.92 13.90
C MET A 1 -18.19 26.97 13.63
N ASN A 2 -18.39 25.92 12.84
CA ASN A 2 -17.27 25.14 12.30
C ASN A 2 -16.67 25.95 11.15
N LEU A 3 -15.49 26.52 11.36
CA LEU A 3 -14.79 27.41 10.43
C LEU A 3 -14.21 26.66 9.21
N ASN A 4 -15.05 25.92 8.48
CA ASN A 4 -14.62 25.08 7.34
C ASN A 4 -13.45 24.13 7.66
N MET A 5 -13.31 23.73 8.93
CA MET A 5 -12.22 22.87 9.38
C MET A 5 -12.22 21.51 8.66
N ASP A 6 -13.41 20.99 8.33
CA ASP A 6 -13.56 19.74 7.57
C ASP A 6 -13.01 19.88 6.15
N TYR A 7 -13.27 21.02 5.49
CA TYR A 7 -12.73 21.31 4.16
C TYR A 7 -11.22 21.51 4.17
N LEU A 8 -10.69 22.17 5.20
CA LEU A 8 -9.24 22.28 5.37
C LEU A 8 -8.59 20.89 5.54
N LEU A 9 -9.19 20.03 6.36
CA LEU A 9 -8.71 18.66 6.57
C LEU A 9 -8.72 17.85 5.26
N GLU A 10 -9.80 17.94 4.50
CA GLU A 10 -9.93 17.30 3.18
C GLU A 10 -8.85 17.78 2.21
N LYS A 11 -8.61 19.10 2.13
CA LYS A 11 -7.56 19.67 1.27
C LYS A 11 -6.16 19.28 1.71
N ILE A 12 -5.88 19.24 3.01
CA ILE A 12 -4.59 18.75 3.51
C ILE A 12 -4.36 17.30 3.06
N TRP A 13 -5.38 16.44 3.19
CA TRP A 13 -5.29 15.05 2.75
C TRP A 13 -5.04 14.92 1.25
N GLU A 14 -5.78 15.67 0.43
CA GLU A 14 -5.62 15.72 -1.02
C GLU A 14 -4.19 16.14 -1.43
N TYR A 15 -3.67 17.22 -0.84
CA TYR A 15 -2.34 17.75 -1.18
C TYR A 15 -1.18 16.90 -0.63
N LEU A 16 -1.37 16.17 0.46
CA LEU A 16 -0.36 15.23 0.95
C LEU A 16 -0.15 14.05 -0.02
N ALA A 17 -1.13 13.78 -0.89
CA ALA A 17 -1.09 12.73 -1.90
C ALA A 17 -0.64 11.38 -1.31
N LEU A 18 -1.31 10.95 -0.23
CA LEU A 18 -0.99 9.72 0.49
C LEU A 18 -1.78 8.54 -0.08
N VAL A 19 -1.13 7.39 -0.14
CA VAL A 19 -1.74 6.10 -0.48
C VAL A 19 -1.67 5.19 0.73
N ARG A 20 -2.74 4.44 0.94
CA ARG A 20 -2.82 3.42 1.99
C ARG A 20 -2.72 2.06 1.33
N VAL A 21 -1.77 1.25 1.78
CA VAL A 21 -1.55 -0.12 1.27
C VAL A 21 -1.73 -1.10 2.41
N TYR A 22 -2.56 -2.10 2.22
CA TYR A 22 -2.84 -3.14 3.20
C TYR A 22 -1.93 -4.33 3.00
N THR A 23 -1.50 -4.95 4.10
CA THR A 23 -0.68 -6.16 4.02
C THR A 23 -1.51 -7.40 4.26
N LYS A 24 -1.09 -8.48 3.62
CA LYS A 24 -1.71 -9.78 3.77
C LYS A 24 -0.66 -10.85 3.99
N LYS A 25 -0.85 -11.68 5.02
CA LYS A 25 -0.02 -12.87 5.25
C LYS A 25 -0.49 -14.05 4.39
N PRO A 26 0.42 -14.91 3.90
CA PRO A 26 0.03 -16.16 3.24
C PRO A 26 -0.85 -17.01 4.17
N GLY A 27 -1.97 -17.51 3.67
CA GLY A 27 -2.91 -18.32 4.44
C GLY A 27 -3.83 -17.54 5.40
N SER A 28 -3.62 -16.23 5.59
CA SER A 28 -4.50 -15.38 6.39
C SER A 28 -5.33 -14.44 5.51
N ALA A 29 -6.46 -13.97 6.04
CA ALA A 29 -7.20 -12.85 5.48
C ALA A 29 -6.32 -11.57 5.50
N PRO A 30 -6.57 -10.61 4.59
CA PRO A 30 -5.91 -9.31 4.65
C PRO A 30 -6.33 -8.54 5.91
N ASP A 31 -5.37 -7.86 6.52
CA ASP A 31 -5.60 -6.99 7.69
C ASP A 31 -6.13 -5.64 7.18
N LEU A 32 -7.47 -5.51 7.10
CA LEU A 32 -8.17 -4.33 6.57
C LEU A 32 -8.60 -3.34 7.67
N GLY A 33 -7.96 -3.40 8.84
CA GLY A 33 -8.27 -2.47 9.92
C GLY A 33 -7.96 -1.02 9.54
N PRO A 34 -8.68 -0.03 10.11
CA PRO A 34 -8.43 1.39 9.83
C PRO A 34 -6.99 1.83 10.14
N GLU A 35 -6.33 1.15 11.07
CA GLU A 35 -4.97 1.45 11.55
C GLU A 35 -3.88 0.53 10.96
N ASP A 36 -4.26 -0.55 10.27
CA ASP A 36 -3.33 -1.59 9.80
C ASP A 36 -2.72 -1.31 8.42
N GLY A 37 -3.17 -0.24 7.75
CA GLY A 37 -2.68 0.17 6.44
C GLY A 37 -1.35 0.93 6.52
N ILE A 38 -0.38 0.53 5.70
CA ILE A 38 0.86 1.28 5.53
C ILE A 38 0.56 2.54 4.72
N ILE A 39 0.89 3.70 5.30
CA ILE A 39 0.74 4.99 4.63
C ILE A 39 2.04 5.31 3.88
N LEU A 40 1.93 5.47 2.57
CA LEU A 40 3.01 5.83 1.66
C LEU A 40 2.62 7.06 0.84
N ARG A 41 3.56 7.66 0.10
CA ARG A 41 3.25 8.73 -0.86
C ARG A 41 2.79 8.11 -2.18
N ALA A 42 1.92 8.82 -2.91
CA ALA A 42 1.48 8.43 -4.24
C ALA A 42 2.68 8.22 -5.18
N GLY A 43 2.57 7.20 -6.05
CA GLY A 43 3.67 6.77 -6.90
C GLY A 43 4.69 5.85 -6.20
N CYS A 44 4.40 5.40 -4.97
CA CYS A 44 5.20 4.38 -4.32
C CYS A 44 5.21 3.07 -5.10
N THR A 45 6.23 2.25 -4.83
CA THR A 45 6.42 0.95 -5.46
C THR A 45 6.41 -0.14 -4.40
N VAL A 46 6.33 -1.39 -4.83
CA VAL A 46 6.49 -2.56 -3.96
C VAL A 46 7.80 -2.49 -3.16
N GLU A 47 8.88 -1.98 -3.75
CA GLU A 47 10.15 -1.72 -3.05
C GLU A 47 9.99 -0.79 -1.84
N HIS A 48 9.35 0.36 -2.05
CA HIS A 48 9.08 1.32 -0.99
C HIS A 48 8.22 0.71 0.12
N CYS A 49 7.21 -0.08 -0.25
CA CYS A 49 6.39 -0.83 0.70
C CYS A 49 7.22 -1.86 1.50
N CYS A 50 8.17 -2.54 0.86
CA CYS A 50 9.06 -3.48 1.54
C CYS A 50 9.94 -2.76 2.57
N HIS A 51 10.50 -1.60 2.23
CA HIS A 51 11.31 -0.80 3.15
C HIS A 51 10.52 -0.23 4.33
N ALA A 52 9.27 0.16 4.11
CA ALA A 52 8.37 0.62 5.17
C ALA A 52 8.06 -0.50 6.19
N LEU A 53 7.93 -1.74 5.72
CA LEU A 53 7.73 -2.90 6.59
C LEU A 53 8.98 -3.30 7.35
N HIS A 54 10.08 -3.52 6.63
CA HIS A 54 11.35 -3.89 7.23
C HIS A 54 12.51 -3.69 6.24
N ARG A 55 13.61 -3.09 6.70
CA ARG A 55 14.78 -2.75 5.86
C ARG A 55 15.36 -3.91 5.05
N THR A 56 15.25 -5.16 5.53
CA THR A 56 15.80 -6.35 4.85
C THR A 56 14.79 -7.06 3.95
N LEU A 57 13.53 -6.64 3.92
CA LEU A 57 12.48 -7.34 3.19
C LEU A 57 12.70 -7.25 1.67
N ALA A 58 13.20 -6.10 1.20
CA ALA A 58 13.51 -5.87 -0.21
C ALA A 58 14.58 -6.83 -0.74
N SER A 59 15.60 -7.19 0.05
CA SER A 59 16.67 -8.11 -0.39
C SER A 59 16.20 -9.58 -0.47
N GLN A 60 15.23 -9.94 0.37
CA GLN A 60 14.60 -11.26 0.39
C GLN A 60 13.42 -11.38 -0.59
N PHE A 61 13.07 -10.31 -1.31
CA PHE A 61 11.91 -10.28 -2.20
C PHE A 61 12.06 -11.29 -3.36
N ARG A 62 11.01 -12.09 -3.58
CA ARG A 62 10.89 -12.98 -4.76
C ARG A 62 9.84 -12.47 -5.73
N TYR A 63 8.65 -12.13 -5.22
CA TYR A 63 7.55 -11.49 -5.93
C TYR A 63 6.51 -10.99 -4.93
N ALA A 64 5.60 -10.14 -5.38
CA ALA A 64 4.40 -9.79 -4.64
C ALA A 64 3.14 -10.27 -5.38
N ILE A 65 2.09 -10.53 -4.62
CA ILE A 65 0.73 -10.69 -5.14
C ILE A 65 -0.04 -9.46 -4.70
N VAL A 66 -0.63 -8.76 -5.66
CA VAL A 66 -1.41 -7.54 -5.40
C VAL A 66 -2.87 -7.78 -5.80
N TRP A 67 -3.77 -7.28 -4.95
CA TRP A 67 -5.19 -7.16 -5.22
C TRP A 67 -5.55 -5.67 -5.15
N GLY A 68 -6.08 -5.10 -6.24
CA GLY A 68 -6.52 -3.72 -6.24
C GLY A 68 -6.53 -3.12 -7.64
N THR A 69 -6.61 -1.78 -7.71
CA THR A 69 -6.74 -1.06 -8.97
C THR A 69 -5.42 -0.89 -9.71
N SER A 70 -4.27 -1.07 -9.03
CA SER A 70 -2.97 -0.97 -9.69
C SER A 70 -2.66 -2.13 -10.64
N THR A 71 -3.41 -3.23 -10.54
CA THR A 71 -3.24 -4.41 -11.40
C THR A 71 -4.42 -4.58 -12.34
N LYS A 72 -4.15 -5.08 -13.55
CA LYS A 72 -5.22 -5.34 -14.54
C LYS A 72 -6.09 -6.53 -14.15
N PHE A 73 -5.51 -7.50 -13.46
CA PHE A 73 -6.20 -8.68 -12.93
C PHE A 73 -5.99 -8.76 -11.42
N SER A 74 -6.98 -9.27 -10.69
CA SER A 74 -6.91 -9.39 -9.23
C SER A 74 -7.21 -10.83 -8.81
N PRO A 75 -6.27 -11.56 -8.15
CA PRO A 75 -4.88 -11.17 -7.90
C PRO A 75 -3.98 -11.21 -9.14
N GLN A 76 -2.92 -10.40 -9.12
CA GLN A 76 -1.82 -10.48 -10.09
C GLN A 76 -0.46 -10.54 -9.40
N ARG A 77 0.44 -11.35 -9.96
CA ARG A 77 1.85 -11.41 -9.53
C ARG A 77 2.62 -10.25 -10.14
N VAL A 78 3.31 -9.49 -9.29
CA VAL A 78 4.04 -8.28 -9.68
C VAL A 78 5.49 -8.30 -9.20
N GLY A 79 6.32 -7.48 -9.85
CA GLY A 79 7.72 -7.27 -9.50
C GLY A 79 7.93 -6.15 -8.49
N ILE A 80 9.19 -5.92 -8.10
CA ILE A 80 9.57 -4.95 -7.07
C ILE A 80 9.34 -3.48 -7.47
N HIS A 81 9.36 -3.20 -8.77
CA HIS A 81 9.13 -1.85 -9.33
C HIS A 81 7.67 -1.57 -9.70
N HIS A 82 6.75 -2.49 -9.40
CA HIS A 82 5.32 -2.26 -9.62
C HIS A 82 4.83 -1.11 -8.74
N LYS A 83 4.06 -0.18 -9.33
CA LYS A 83 3.48 0.95 -8.62
C LYS A 83 2.22 0.51 -7.89
N LEU A 84 2.05 0.99 -6.66
CA LEU A 84 0.89 0.69 -5.84
C LEU A 84 -0.07 1.89 -5.83
N ASP A 85 -1.35 1.58 -5.82
CA ASP A 85 -2.44 2.55 -5.73
C ASP A 85 -3.06 2.56 -4.33
N HIS A 86 -3.93 3.55 -4.08
CA HIS A 86 -4.66 3.65 -2.83
C HIS A 86 -5.58 2.44 -2.61
N GLU A 87 -5.59 1.91 -1.39
CA GLU A 87 -6.34 0.71 -0.97
C GLU A 87 -5.89 -0.63 -1.58
N ASP A 88 -4.73 -0.66 -2.24
CA ASP A 88 -4.14 -1.93 -2.69
C ASP A 88 -3.83 -2.86 -1.51
N VAL A 89 -4.09 -4.15 -1.69
CA VAL A 89 -3.67 -5.21 -0.77
C VAL A 89 -2.45 -5.91 -1.36
N ILE A 90 -1.38 -6.03 -0.58
CA ILE A 90 -0.13 -6.68 -0.98
C ILE A 90 0.22 -7.88 -0.08
N GLN A 91 0.60 -8.98 -0.73
CA GLN A 91 1.23 -10.12 -0.09
C GLN A 91 2.65 -10.29 -0.63
N ILE A 92 3.65 -10.10 0.23
CA ILE A 92 5.07 -10.24 -0.14
C ILE A 92 5.50 -11.70 0.04
N VAL A 93 6.07 -12.28 -1.01
CA VAL A 93 6.64 -13.62 -1.00
C VAL A 93 8.17 -13.52 -1.02
N LYS A 94 8.79 -14.14 -0.02
CA LYS A 94 10.25 -14.19 0.14
C LYS A 94 10.87 -15.29 -0.73
N LYS A 95 12.16 -15.18 -1.00
CA LYS A 95 12.96 -16.22 -1.67
C LYS A 95 13.01 -17.51 -0.85
#